data_AF-A0A2D4STZ2-F1
#
_entry.id   AF-A0A2D4STZ2-F1
#
_cell.length_a   1.000
_cell.length_b   1.000
_cell.length_c   1.000
_cell.angle_alpha   90.00
_cell.angle_beta   90.00
_cell.angle_gamma   90.00
#
_symmetry.space_group_name_H-M   'P 1'
#
loop_
_entity.id
_entity.type
_entity.pdbx_description
1 polymer ?
#
loop_
_entity_poly.entity_id
_entity_poly.type
_entity_poly.pdbx_seq_one_letter_code
_entity_poly.pdbx_strand_id
1 'polypeptide(L)'
;MKKSLIILAGIAILALASGQRPVHADLGADTMKCLAQTTLHIDGNFSEEEKNFLRETMGVRKQTLNGWQHNCVTPKEQFLQNVKENHQNGEDPVKISMIAATMANADGVVHDLERSLIEDMLEGFGKKRNAQPLLDLCISNITEEMEKKVNAIYLFRSSKTVYEEKRAEIPKNLKVIRVAEMAYESEYDVYVKSSAYPATPTKTRQQWNKSASGGFIIINFNPGDVRGSYMVSTTQSNFTATGISDVDGDGVYATYIATKSTNPTLITPPDVY
;
A
#
# COMPACT_ATOMS: atom_id res chain seq x y z
N MET A 1 8.66 6.25 9.95
CA MET A 1 9.08 6.01 8.55
C MET A 1 7.94 5.61 7.60
N LYS A 2 7.20 4.49 7.78
CA LYS A 2 6.18 4.08 6.77
C LYS A 2 4.87 4.88 6.77
N LYS A 3 4.48 5.52 7.88
CA LYS A 3 3.22 6.28 7.97
C LYS A 3 3.29 7.62 7.25
N SER A 4 4.36 8.40 7.44
CA SER A 4 4.49 9.76 6.90
C SER A 4 4.63 9.81 5.36
N LEU A 5 5.27 8.82 4.74
CA LEU A 5 5.30 8.69 3.26
C LEU A 5 3.90 8.42 2.66
N ILE A 6 2.99 7.83 3.43
CA ILE A 6 1.62 7.52 3.00
C ILE A 6 0.71 8.76 3.15
N ILE A 7 0.99 9.63 4.12
CA ILE A 7 0.29 10.90 4.33
C ILE A 7 0.55 11.85 3.15
N LEU A 8 1.81 11.95 2.74
CA LEU A 8 2.28 12.73 1.60
C LEU A 8 1.62 12.33 0.26
N ALA A 9 1.57 11.03 -0.01
CA ALA A 9 0.89 10.49 -1.18
C ALA A 9 -0.63 10.74 -1.13
N GLY A 10 -1.24 10.69 0.06
CA GLY A 10 -2.66 10.97 0.27
C GLY A 10 -3.04 12.41 -0.09
N ILE A 11 -2.22 13.38 0.30
CA ILE A 11 -2.48 14.81 0.05
C ILE A 11 -2.21 15.18 -1.42
N ALA A 12 -1.16 14.62 -2.05
CA ALA A 12 -0.90 14.78 -3.48
C ALA A 12 -2.04 14.19 -4.35
N ILE A 13 -2.64 13.08 -3.92
CA ILE A 13 -3.78 12.44 -4.60
C ILE A 13 -5.10 13.19 -4.35
N LEU A 14 -5.29 13.82 -3.19
CA LEU A 14 -6.42 14.71 -2.91
C LEU A 14 -6.45 15.92 -3.85
N ALA A 15 -5.28 16.44 -4.25
CA ALA A 15 -5.17 17.51 -5.24
C ALA A 15 -5.44 17.07 -6.69
N LEU A 16 -5.32 15.76 -7.00
CA LEU A 16 -5.50 15.20 -8.34
C LEU A 16 -6.92 14.59 -8.56
N ALA A 17 -7.60 14.14 -7.50
CA ALA A 17 -8.85 13.39 -7.60
C ALA A 17 -10.13 14.25 -7.71
N SER A 18 -10.06 15.57 -7.50
CA SER A 18 -11.23 16.46 -7.56
C SER A 18 -11.68 16.83 -8.98
N GLY A 19 -10.93 16.44 -10.02
CA GLY A 19 -11.23 16.78 -11.43
C GLY A 19 -11.17 18.29 -11.74
N GLN A 20 -10.96 19.12 -10.73
CA GLN A 20 -10.54 20.51 -10.85
C GLN A 20 -9.01 20.52 -10.98
N ARG A 21 -8.46 21.48 -11.71
CA ARG A 21 -7.01 21.77 -11.62
C ARG A 21 -6.62 21.80 -10.14
N PRO A 22 -5.42 21.32 -9.74
CA PRO A 22 -5.04 21.33 -8.34
C PRO A 22 -5.37 22.71 -7.78
N VAL A 23 -6.15 22.78 -6.71
CA VAL A 23 -6.71 24.04 -6.17
C VAL A 23 -5.60 25.02 -5.76
N HIS A 24 -4.34 24.56 -5.80
CA HIS A 24 -3.10 25.29 -5.57
C HIS A 24 -2.46 25.90 -6.85
N ALA A 25 -2.95 25.60 -8.05
CA ALA A 25 -2.40 26.13 -9.31
C ALA A 25 -2.52 27.66 -9.44
N ASP A 26 -3.41 28.28 -8.64
CA ASP A 26 -3.64 29.72 -8.61
C ASP A 26 -3.01 30.39 -7.37
N LEU A 27 -2.36 29.63 -6.47
CA LEU A 27 -1.61 30.25 -5.37
C LEU A 27 -0.33 30.85 -5.94
N GLY A 28 -0.17 32.17 -5.77
CA GLY A 28 1.04 32.86 -6.18
C GLY A 28 2.29 32.25 -5.51
N ALA A 29 3.44 32.35 -6.18
CA ALA A 29 4.71 31.88 -5.63
C ALA A 29 5.02 32.48 -4.24
N ASP A 30 4.53 33.70 -3.97
CA ASP A 30 4.66 34.39 -2.70
C ASP A 30 3.76 33.80 -1.60
N THR A 31 2.53 33.39 -1.92
CA THR A 31 1.66 32.65 -0.99
C THR A 31 2.27 31.30 -0.64
N MET A 32 2.80 30.59 -1.63
CA MET A 32 3.47 29.30 -1.41
C MET A 32 4.73 29.43 -0.58
N LYS A 33 5.52 30.48 -0.83
CA LYS A 33 6.68 30.83 0.00
C LYS A 33 6.23 31.17 1.42
N CYS A 34 5.16 31.93 1.59
CA CYS A 34 4.61 32.29 2.89
C CYS A 34 4.16 31.04 3.68
N LEU A 35 3.44 30.11 3.05
CA LEU A 35 2.98 28.86 3.65
C LEU A 35 4.15 27.95 4.08
N ALA A 36 5.17 27.84 3.24
CA ALA A 36 6.39 27.10 3.55
C ALA A 36 7.21 27.78 4.67
N GLN A 37 7.18 29.11 4.72
CA GLN A 37 7.75 29.88 5.81
C GLN A 37 7.01 29.65 7.14
N THR A 38 5.69 29.47 7.10
CA THR A 38 4.87 29.13 8.28
C THR A 38 5.37 27.86 8.95
N THR A 39 5.60 26.79 8.17
CA THR A 39 6.06 25.49 8.68
C THR A 39 7.50 25.60 9.20
N LEU A 40 8.39 26.28 8.47
CA LEU A 40 9.76 26.54 8.92
C LEU A 40 9.87 27.37 10.21
N HIS A 41 8.89 28.24 10.48
CA HIS A 41 8.98 29.15 11.63
C HIS A 41 8.73 28.44 12.97
N ILE A 42 8.16 27.23 12.94
CA ILE A 42 7.72 26.51 14.14
C ILE A 42 8.89 25.76 14.79
N ASP A 43 9.76 25.14 14.00
CA ASP A 43 10.88 24.33 14.49
C ASP A 43 12.25 24.69 13.87
N GLY A 44 12.28 25.64 12.93
CA GLY A 44 13.48 26.09 12.24
C GLY A 44 14.00 25.15 11.15
N ASN A 45 13.31 24.04 10.87
CA ASN A 45 13.77 23.05 9.89
C ASN A 45 12.66 22.13 9.42
N PHE A 46 12.41 22.05 8.11
CA PHE A 46 11.55 21.00 7.58
C PHE A 46 12.12 19.59 7.86
N SER A 47 11.26 18.70 8.34
CA SER A 47 11.46 17.26 8.24
C SER A 47 11.63 16.83 6.77
N GLU A 48 12.25 15.67 6.53
CA GLU A 48 12.37 15.16 5.15
C GLU A 48 11.00 14.83 4.55
N GLU A 49 10.05 14.46 5.41
CA GLU A 49 8.65 14.27 5.09
C GLU A 49 8.02 15.56 4.53
N GLU A 50 8.11 16.69 5.24
CA GLU A 50 7.58 17.97 4.75
C GLU A 50 8.27 18.46 3.47
N LYS A 51 9.58 18.23 3.35
CA LYS A 51 10.31 18.52 2.10
C LYS A 51 9.77 17.69 0.93
N ASN A 52 9.47 16.41 1.16
CA ASN A 52 8.83 15.56 0.15
C ASN A 52 7.44 16.11 -0.22
N PHE A 53 6.67 16.61 0.76
CA PHE A 53 5.37 17.22 0.49
C PHE A 53 5.46 18.38 -0.48
N LEU A 54 6.35 19.32 -0.16
CA LEU A 54 6.55 20.54 -0.93
C LEU A 54 7.05 20.21 -2.35
N ARG A 55 7.89 19.18 -2.50
CA ARG A 55 8.36 18.74 -3.82
C ARG A 55 7.27 18.06 -4.65
N GLU A 56 6.58 17.09 -4.07
CA GLU A 56 5.67 16.20 -4.80
C GLU A 56 4.30 16.84 -5.04
N THR A 57 3.77 17.56 -4.05
CA THR A 57 2.43 18.15 -4.12
C THR A 57 2.45 19.55 -4.71
N MET A 58 3.47 20.35 -4.37
CA MET A 58 3.54 21.76 -4.76
C MET A 58 4.58 22.03 -5.86
N GLY A 59 5.34 21.03 -6.31
CA GLY A 59 6.34 21.20 -7.37
C GLY A 59 7.52 22.09 -6.96
N VAL A 60 7.74 22.32 -5.67
CA VAL A 60 8.83 23.17 -5.19
C VAL A 60 10.16 22.47 -5.46
N ARG A 61 11.11 23.14 -6.09
CA ARG A 61 12.43 22.55 -6.39
C ARG A 61 13.25 22.41 -5.10
N LYS A 62 14.06 21.35 -5.00
CA LYS A 62 14.98 21.11 -3.86
C LYS A 62 15.87 22.32 -3.56
N GLN A 63 16.36 23.02 -4.59
CA GLN A 63 17.18 24.22 -4.45
C GLN A 63 16.42 25.37 -3.79
N THR A 64 15.14 25.54 -4.12
CA THR A 64 14.25 26.54 -3.53
C THR A 64 14.02 26.25 -2.05
N LEU A 65 13.78 24.98 -1.68
CA LEU A 65 13.61 24.56 -0.28
C LEU A 65 14.85 24.86 0.57
N ASN A 66 16.03 24.52 0.07
CA ASN A 66 17.29 24.82 0.77
C ASN A 66 17.49 26.35 0.93
N GLY A 67 17.12 27.12 -0.09
CA GLY A 67 17.17 28.59 -0.04
C GLY A 67 16.19 29.19 0.97
N TRP A 68 15.03 28.57 1.17
CA TRP A 68 14.07 28.98 2.19
C TRP A 68 14.62 28.67 3.59
N GLN A 69 15.15 27.47 3.82
CA GLN A 69 15.67 27.05 5.12
C GLN A 69 16.77 27.98 5.67
N HIS A 70 17.58 28.60 4.81
CA HIS A 70 18.63 29.54 5.23
C HIS A 70 18.17 30.99 5.41
N ASN A 71 16.98 31.38 4.93
CA ASN A 71 16.52 32.77 4.92
C ASN A 71 15.27 33.02 5.77
N CYS A 72 14.80 32.03 6.53
CA CYS A 72 13.56 32.12 7.30
C CYS A 72 13.82 32.45 8.77
N VAL A 73 14.20 33.69 9.03
CA VAL A 73 14.06 34.30 10.36
C VAL A 73 13.18 35.54 10.22
N THR A 74 11.97 35.34 9.71
CA THR A 74 10.96 36.41 9.66
C THR A 74 10.20 36.35 10.97
N PRO A 75 10.29 37.34 11.89
CA PRO A 75 9.56 37.28 13.16
C PRO A 75 8.08 36.98 12.97
N LYS A 76 7.48 36.20 13.88
CA LYS A 76 6.07 35.79 13.86
C LYS A 76 5.11 36.93 13.52
N GLU A 77 5.36 38.12 14.04
CA GLU A 77 4.56 39.32 13.81
C GLU A 77 4.60 39.77 12.34
N GLN A 78 5.79 39.73 11.73
CA GLN A 78 5.98 40.07 10.32
C GLN A 78 5.38 39.00 9.41
N PHE A 79 5.43 37.72 9.81
CA PHE A 79 4.73 36.65 9.12
C PHE A 79 3.21 36.85 9.14
N LEU A 80 2.62 37.08 10.31
CA LEU A 80 1.17 37.34 10.43
C LEU A 80 0.75 38.58 9.65
N GLN A 81 1.63 39.59 9.56
CA GLN A 81 1.40 40.78 8.74
C GLN A 81 1.39 40.44 7.24
N ASN A 82 2.36 39.67 6.74
CA ASN A 82 2.40 39.22 5.34
C ASN A 82 1.15 38.39 4.97
N VAL A 83 0.70 37.53 5.88
CA VAL A 83 -0.53 36.73 5.71
C VAL A 83 -1.77 37.64 5.61
N LYS A 84 -1.84 38.70 6.43
CA LYS A 84 -2.91 39.70 6.36
C LYS A 84 -2.88 40.50 5.05
N GLU A 85 -1.69 40.85 4.57
CA GLU A 85 -1.50 41.58 3.31
C GLU A 85 -1.89 40.71 2.10
N ASN A 86 -1.53 39.42 2.09
CA ASN A 86 -1.96 38.50 1.05
C ASN A 86 -3.47 38.24 1.05
N HIS A 87 -4.12 38.26 2.21
CA HIS A 87 -5.59 38.21 2.29
C HIS A 87 -6.26 39.40 1.59
N GLN A 88 -5.67 40.60 1.66
CA GLN A 88 -6.20 41.77 0.96
C GLN A 88 -6.20 41.59 -0.57
N ASN A 89 -5.42 40.64 -1.10
CA ASN A 89 -5.39 40.26 -2.52
C ASN A 89 -6.48 39.22 -2.89
N GLY A 90 -7.42 38.92 -2.00
CA GLY A 90 -8.62 38.11 -2.28
C GLY A 90 -8.49 36.62 -1.97
N GLU A 91 -7.39 36.17 -1.36
CA GLU A 91 -7.26 34.79 -0.91
C GLU A 91 -8.05 34.54 0.38
N ASP A 92 -8.75 33.39 0.44
CA ASP A 92 -9.57 33.02 1.60
C ASP A 92 -8.67 32.57 2.77
N PRO A 93 -8.73 33.27 3.92
CA PRO A 93 -7.89 32.98 5.07
C PRO A 93 -8.12 31.59 5.67
N VAL A 94 -9.33 31.04 5.48
CA VAL A 94 -9.64 29.67 5.90
C VAL A 94 -8.86 28.67 5.05
N LYS A 95 -8.72 28.90 3.74
CA LYS A 95 -7.93 28.04 2.86
C LYS A 95 -6.45 28.05 3.24
N ILE A 96 -5.89 29.23 3.51
CA ILE A 96 -4.48 29.37 3.93
C ILE A 96 -4.25 28.61 5.24
N SER A 97 -5.16 28.75 6.21
CA SER A 97 -5.07 28.08 7.51
C SER A 97 -5.23 26.55 7.38
N MET A 98 -6.11 26.08 6.48
CA MET A 98 -6.25 24.64 6.18
C MET A 98 -5.00 24.05 5.54
N ILE A 99 -4.35 24.78 4.63
CA ILE A 99 -3.11 24.32 4.01
C ILE A 99 -2.00 24.26 5.06
N ALA A 100 -1.87 25.29 5.90
CA ALA A 100 -0.91 25.29 7.00
C ALA A 100 -1.13 24.12 7.98
N ALA A 101 -2.39 23.85 8.36
CA ALA A 101 -2.73 22.71 9.20
C ALA A 101 -2.42 21.36 8.54
N THR A 102 -2.66 21.25 7.23
CA THR A 102 -2.35 20.04 6.45
C THR A 102 -0.84 19.79 6.38
N MET A 103 -0.05 20.86 6.25
CA MET A 103 1.41 20.79 6.25
C MET A 103 1.97 20.40 7.62
N ALA A 104 1.49 21.05 8.69
CA ALA A 104 1.87 20.72 10.07
C ALA A 104 1.54 19.27 10.43
N ASN A 105 0.47 18.69 9.86
CA ASN A 105 0.11 17.29 10.08
C ASN A 105 0.78 16.30 9.10
N ALA A 106 1.72 16.73 8.25
CA ALA A 106 2.28 15.87 7.20
C ALA A 106 3.07 14.68 7.76
N ASP A 107 3.64 14.82 8.96
CA ASP A 107 4.33 13.76 9.67
C ASP A 107 3.38 12.84 10.49
N GLY A 108 2.13 13.28 10.66
CA GLY A 108 1.05 12.63 11.39
C GLY A 108 0.81 13.16 12.80
N VAL A 109 1.47 14.23 13.23
CA VAL A 109 1.28 14.86 14.54
C VAL A 109 1.35 16.38 14.41
N VAL A 110 0.28 17.09 14.75
CA VAL A 110 0.34 18.56 14.92
C VAL A 110 0.82 18.88 16.33
N HIS A 111 2.01 19.46 16.45
CA HIS A 111 2.62 19.90 17.70
C HIS A 111 1.94 21.17 18.26
N ASP A 112 2.09 21.40 19.57
CA ASP A 112 1.45 22.52 20.28
C ASP A 112 1.83 23.90 19.70
N LEU A 113 3.08 24.05 19.24
CA LEU A 113 3.55 25.27 18.59
C LEU A 113 2.87 25.50 17.23
N GLU A 114 2.67 24.44 16.46
CA GLU A 114 2.01 24.52 15.16
C GLU A 114 0.54 24.83 15.31
N ARG A 115 -0.10 24.17 16.30
CA ARG A 115 -1.47 24.47 16.71
C ARG A 115 -1.63 25.93 17.12
N SER A 116 -0.77 26.43 18.00
CA SER A 116 -0.79 27.83 18.45
C SER A 116 -0.65 28.81 17.28
N LEU A 117 0.21 28.51 16.30
CA LEU A 117 0.37 29.36 15.13
C LEU A 117 -0.88 29.37 14.24
N ILE A 118 -1.51 28.22 14.03
CA ILE A 118 -2.76 28.13 13.24
C ILE A 118 -3.90 28.86 13.95
N GLU A 119 -3.99 28.75 15.27
CA GLU A 119 -4.95 29.51 16.09
C GLU A 119 -4.72 31.02 15.95
N ASP A 120 -3.47 31.47 16.03
CA ASP A 120 -3.12 32.89 15.87
C ASP A 120 -3.42 33.42 14.46
N MET A 121 -3.20 32.59 13.43
CA MET A 121 -3.60 32.92 12.06
C MET A 121 -5.12 33.12 11.99
N LEU A 122 -5.90 32.16 12.48
CA LEU A 122 -7.36 32.22 12.49
C LEU A 122 -7.90 33.41 13.32
N GLU A 123 -7.24 33.73 14.44
CA GLU A 123 -7.57 34.90 15.26
C GLU A 123 -7.24 36.21 14.53
N GLY A 124 -6.09 36.29 13.87
CA GLY A 124 -5.67 37.43 13.06
C GLY A 124 -6.65 37.79 11.94
N PHE A 125 -7.45 36.82 11.50
CA PHE A 125 -8.52 36.99 10.51
C PHE A 125 -9.90 37.30 11.11
N GLY A 126 -9.99 37.54 12.42
CA GLY A 126 -11.26 37.87 13.10
C GLY A 126 -12.24 36.69 13.20
N LYS A 127 -11.79 35.46 12.99
CA LYS A 127 -12.62 34.23 12.98
C LYS A 127 -12.64 33.49 14.32
N LYS A 128 -12.29 34.17 15.42
CA LYS A 128 -12.05 33.59 16.75
C LYS A 128 -13.20 32.75 17.32
N ARG A 129 -14.47 33.06 16.99
CA ARG A 129 -15.62 32.38 17.62
C ARG A 129 -15.92 30.98 17.11
N ASN A 130 -15.32 30.51 16.01
CA ASN A 130 -15.60 29.17 15.44
C ASN A 130 -14.33 28.47 14.89
N ALA A 131 -13.13 28.86 15.31
CA ALA A 131 -11.88 28.28 14.82
C ALA A 131 -11.68 26.83 15.30
N GLN A 132 -11.91 26.54 16.58
CA GLN A 132 -11.69 25.19 17.14
C GLN A 132 -12.57 24.11 16.48
N PRO A 133 -13.89 24.31 16.29
CA PRO A 133 -14.71 23.30 15.62
C PRO A 133 -14.32 23.08 14.15
N LEU A 134 -13.82 24.12 13.47
CA LEU A 134 -13.32 23.98 12.09
C LEU A 134 -11.98 23.23 12.05
N LEU A 135 -11.10 23.48 13.02
CA LEU A 135 -9.84 22.75 13.15
C LEU A 135 -10.08 21.28 13.46
N ASP A 136 -10.96 20.99 14.42
CA ASP A 136 -11.35 19.63 14.80
C ASP A 136 -12.04 18.91 13.63
N LEU A 137 -12.90 19.61 12.88
CA LEU A 137 -13.56 19.08 11.68
C LEU A 137 -12.55 18.80 10.55
N CYS A 138 -11.56 19.67 10.35
CA CYS A 138 -10.49 19.44 9.37
C CYS A 138 -9.64 18.24 9.78
N ILE A 139 -9.19 18.17 11.03
CA ILE A 139 -8.36 17.08 11.54
C ILE A 139 -9.12 15.75 11.43
N SER A 140 -10.39 15.69 11.85
CA SER A 140 -11.22 14.47 11.81
C SER A 140 -11.52 13.99 10.39
N ASN A 141 -11.91 14.89 9.48
CA ASN A 141 -12.17 14.54 8.08
C ASN A 141 -10.89 14.08 7.36
N ILE A 142 -9.75 14.73 7.65
CA ILE A 142 -8.44 14.34 7.13
C ILE A 142 -8.12 12.91 7.61
N THR A 143 -8.32 12.60 8.89
CA THR A 143 -8.08 11.24 9.39
C THR A 143 -8.98 10.18 8.74
N GLU A 144 -10.28 10.42 8.59
CA GLU A 144 -11.20 9.42 8.01
C GLU A 144 -10.95 9.18 6.51
N GLU A 145 -10.75 10.25 5.74
CA GLU A 145 -10.51 10.15 4.30
C GLU A 145 -9.13 9.55 4.00
N MET A 146 -8.12 9.92 4.79
CA MET A 146 -6.80 9.29 4.71
C MET A 146 -6.87 7.84 5.11
N GLU A 147 -7.58 7.45 6.17
CA GLU A 147 -7.70 6.06 6.57
C GLU A 147 -8.37 5.20 5.48
N LYS A 148 -9.45 5.70 4.86
CA LYS A 148 -10.08 5.03 3.70
C LYS A 148 -9.10 4.86 2.53
N LYS A 149 -8.31 5.89 2.22
CA LYS A 149 -7.36 5.88 1.09
C LYS A 149 -6.08 5.09 1.38
N VAL A 150 -5.56 5.13 2.61
CA VAL A 150 -4.48 4.26 3.10
C VAL A 150 -4.90 2.81 2.99
N ASN A 151 -6.12 2.48 3.41
CA ASN A 151 -6.68 1.13 3.27
C ASN A 151 -6.83 0.75 1.79
N ALA A 152 -7.27 1.66 0.92
CA ALA A 152 -7.32 1.43 -0.53
C ALA A 152 -5.93 1.21 -1.17
N ILE A 153 -4.91 1.96 -0.74
CA ILE A 153 -3.52 1.79 -1.19
C ILE A 153 -2.92 0.49 -0.63
N TYR A 154 -3.29 0.09 0.58
CA TYR A 154 -2.91 -1.21 1.16
C TYR A 154 -3.52 -2.36 0.36
N LEU A 155 -4.78 -2.21 -0.05
CA LEU A 155 -5.47 -3.12 -0.97
C LEU A 155 -4.88 -3.08 -2.40
N PHE A 156 -4.33 -1.95 -2.85
CA PHE A 156 -3.67 -1.86 -4.17
C PHE A 156 -2.26 -2.45 -4.18
N ARG A 157 -1.51 -2.34 -3.06
CA ARG A 157 -0.26 -3.08 -2.83
C ARG A 157 -0.47 -4.58 -2.58
N SER A 158 -1.71 -5.06 -2.59
CA SER A 158 -2.09 -6.45 -2.34
C SER A 158 -1.95 -7.38 -3.55
N SER A 159 -1.34 -6.96 -4.67
CA SER A 159 -1.00 -7.90 -5.75
C SER A 159 -0.25 -9.12 -5.21
N LYS A 160 0.62 -8.90 -4.23
CA LYS A 160 1.28 -9.96 -3.45
C LYS A 160 0.29 -10.90 -2.76
N THR A 161 -0.74 -10.40 -2.09
CA THR A 161 -1.72 -11.25 -1.40
C THR A 161 -2.58 -12.02 -2.39
N VAL A 162 -2.92 -11.42 -3.54
CA VAL A 162 -3.67 -12.12 -4.60
C VAL A 162 -2.87 -13.29 -5.16
N TYR A 163 -1.57 -13.14 -5.39
CA TYR A 163 -0.71 -14.24 -5.85
C TYR A 163 -0.48 -15.28 -4.76
N GLU A 164 -0.33 -14.86 -3.50
CA GLU A 164 -0.25 -15.78 -2.36
C GLU A 164 -1.52 -16.63 -2.19
N GLU A 165 -2.70 -16.01 -2.31
CA GLU A 165 -4.00 -16.70 -2.25
C GLU A 165 -4.16 -17.71 -3.38
N LYS A 166 -3.75 -17.36 -4.61
CA LYS A 166 -3.78 -18.27 -5.76
C LYS A 166 -2.80 -19.43 -5.58
N ARG A 167 -1.56 -19.16 -5.14
CA ARG A 167 -0.53 -20.17 -4.87
C ARG A 167 -0.91 -21.11 -3.73
N ALA A 168 -1.69 -20.64 -2.75
CA ALA A 168 -2.16 -21.44 -1.62
C ALA A 168 -3.06 -22.64 -2.02
N GLU A 169 -3.48 -22.73 -3.28
CA GLU A 169 -4.13 -23.91 -3.86
C GLU A 169 -3.22 -25.15 -3.83
N ILE A 170 -1.93 -24.99 -4.18
CA ILE A 170 -0.98 -26.09 -4.36
C ILE A 170 -0.80 -26.92 -3.07
N PRO A 171 -0.44 -26.34 -1.92
CA PRO A 171 -0.26 -27.12 -0.70
C PRO A 171 -1.58 -27.71 -0.17
N LYS A 172 -2.76 -27.15 -0.51
CA LYS A 172 -4.05 -27.76 -0.16
C LYS A 172 -4.26 -29.06 -0.94
N ASN A 173 -4.03 -29.02 -2.25
CA ASN A 173 -4.20 -30.18 -3.12
C ASN A 173 -3.15 -31.27 -2.84
N LEU A 174 -1.90 -30.90 -2.58
CA LEU A 174 -0.86 -31.87 -2.20
C LEU A 174 -1.15 -32.58 -0.88
N LYS A 175 -1.83 -31.93 0.09
CA LYS A 175 -2.28 -32.62 1.31
C LYS A 175 -3.29 -33.72 0.99
N VAL A 176 -4.23 -33.45 0.08
CA VAL A 176 -5.24 -34.44 -0.34
C VAL A 176 -4.58 -35.59 -1.09
N ILE A 177 -3.67 -35.30 -2.04
CA ILE A 177 -2.91 -36.33 -2.76
C ILE A 177 -2.12 -37.20 -1.77
N ARG A 178 -1.43 -36.59 -0.79
CA ARG A 178 -0.68 -37.32 0.24
C ARG A 178 -1.57 -38.30 1.01
N VAL A 179 -2.75 -37.84 1.45
CA VAL A 179 -3.70 -38.69 2.18
C VAL A 179 -4.22 -39.82 1.29
N ALA A 180 -4.50 -39.54 0.01
CA ALA A 180 -4.99 -40.53 -0.93
C ALA A 180 -3.94 -41.62 -1.24
N GLU A 181 -2.67 -41.25 -1.43
CA GLU A 181 -1.56 -42.21 -1.59
C GLU A 181 -1.37 -43.09 -0.36
N MET A 182 -1.43 -42.52 0.84
CA MET A 182 -1.32 -43.29 2.08
C MET A 182 -2.49 -44.25 2.27
N ALA A 183 -3.71 -43.83 1.93
CA ALA A 183 -4.89 -44.69 1.99
C ALA A 183 -4.78 -45.84 0.97
N TYR A 184 -4.32 -45.55 -0.24
CA TYR A 184 -4.14 -46.56 -1.28
C TYR A 184 -3.07 -47.60 -0.92
N GLU A 185 -1.91 -47.15 -0.42
CA GLU A 185 -0.86 -48.06 0.05
C GLU A 185 -1.32 -48.93 1.22
N SER A 186 -2.12 -48.38 2.14
CA SER A 186 -2.66 -49.17 3.26
C SER A 186 -3.59 -50.32 2.82
N GLU A 187 -4.17 -50.25 1.63
CA GLU A 187 -5.10 -51.26 1.11
C GLU A 187 -4.40 -52.23 0.13
N TYR A 188 -3.45 -51.72 -0.66
CA TYR A 188 -2.85 -52.47 -1.78
C TYR A 188 -1.33 -52.67 -1.67
N ASP A 189 -0.70 -52.21 -0.59
CA ASP A 189 0.75 -52.29 -0.34
C ASP A 189 1.63 -51.67 -1.44
N VAL A 190 1.08 -50.77 -2.27
CA VAL A 190 1.78 -50.08 -3.35
C VAL A 190 1.37 -48.61 -3.47
N TYR A 191 2.26 -47.75 -3.95
CA TYR A 191 1.97 -46.35 -4.30
C TYR A 191 1.63 -46.18 -5.78
N VAL A 192 0.87 -45.14 -6.12
CA VAL A 192 0.45 -44.89 -7.49
C VAL A 192 1.32 -43.80 -8.13
N LYS A 193 2.06 -44.18 -9.17
CA LYS A 193 2.77 -43.20 -10.00
C LYS A 193 1.77 -42.42 -10.86
N SER A 194 1.86 -41.10 -10.84
CA SER A 194 1.01 -40.20 -11.63
C SER A 194 1.86 -39.21 -12.41
N SER A 195 1.74 -39.20 -13.73
CA SER A 195 2.34 -38.18 -14.59
C SER A 195 1.76 -36.80 -14.28
N ALA A 196 2.50 -35.75 -14.63
CA ALA A 196 2.06 -34.37 -14.45
C ALA A 196 0.68 -34.12 -15.07
N TYR A 197 -0.28 -33.71 -14.24
CA TYR A 197 -1.63 -33.38 -14.68
C TYR A 197 -2.22 -32.19 -13.89
N PRO A 198 -2.82 -31.19 -14.57
CA PRO A 198 -2.64 -30.89 -16.00
C PRO A 198 -1.16 -30.81 -16.40
N ALA A 199 -0.84 -30.97 -17.69
CA ALA A 199 0.56 -31.06 -18.11
C ALA A 199 1.37 -29.78 -17.82
N THR A 200 0.70 -28.61 -17.90
CA THR A 200 1.32 -27.30 -17.68
C THR A 200 0.43 -26.46 -16.75
N PRO A 201 0.98 -25.81 -15.71
CA PRO A 201 0.22 -24.88 -14.90
C PRO A 201 -0.18 -23.64 -15.71
N THR A 202 -1.25 -22.94 -15.30
CA THR A 202 -1.63 -21.66 -15.91
C THR A 202 -2.06 -20.65 -14.85
N LYS A 203 -1.94 -19.38 -15.22
CA LYS A 203 -2.44 -18.24 -14.44
C LYS A 203 -3.95 -18.29 -14.17
N THR A 204 -4.73 -18.76 -15.15
CA THR A 204 -6.16 -18.98 -15.02
C THR A 204 -6.45 -20.41 -14.56
N ARG A 205 -7.63 -20.64 -13.98
CA ARG A 205 -8.08 -21.99 -13.66
C ARG A 205 -8.34 -22.80 -14.93
N GLN A 206 -8.01 -24.08 -14.86
CA GLN A 206 -8.26 -25.10 -15.87
C GLN A 206 -9.19 -26.14 -15.27
N GLN A 207 -10.10 -26.67 -16.07
CA GLN A 207 -10.96 -27.75 -15.64
C GLN A 207 -10.15 -29.05 -15.50
N TRP A 208 -10.30 -29.73 -14.37
CA TRP A 208 -9.72 -31.06 -14.18
C TRP A 208 -10.51 -32.11 -14.95
N ASN A 209 -9.92 -32.71 -15.99
CA ASN A 209 -10.52 -33.84 -16.68
C ASN A 209 -10.10 -35.14 -16.01
N LYS A 210 -11.01 -35.69 -15.18
CA LYS A 210 -10.78 -36.92 -14.43
C LYS A 210 -10.32 -38.06 -15.34
N SER A 211 -10.95 -38.30 -16.49
CA SER A 211 -10.59 -39.44 -17.35
C SER A 211 -9.21 -39.31 -18.00
N ALA A 212 -8.66 -38.10 -18.08
CA ALA A 212 -7.32 -37.84 -18.61
C ALA A 212 -6.23 -37.76 -17.52
N SER A 213 -6.60 -37.83 -16.24
CA SER A 213 -5.68 -37.58 -15.10
C SER A 213 -4.78 -38.76 -14.71
N GLY A 214 -4.83 -39.88 -15.45
CA GLY A 214 -3.91 -41.01 -15.27
C GLY A 214 -4.00 -41.63 -13.87
N GLY A 215 -2.86 -41.76 -13.18
CA GLY A 215 -2.77 -42.36 -11.85
C GLY A 215 -3.65 -41.66 -10.79
N PHE A 216 -3.96 -40.38 -10.97
CA PHE A 216 -4.88 -39.67 -10.08
C PHE A 216 -6.31 -40.26 -10.06
N ILE A 217 -6.71 -40.96 -11.13
CA ILE A 217 -7.98 -41.70 -11.18
C ILE A 217 -7.98 -42.84 -10.16
N ILE A 218 -6.85 -43.55 -10.04
CA ILE A 218 -6.69 -44.75 -9.23
C ILE A 218 -6.79 -44.39 -7.73
N ILE A 219 -6.15 -43.29 -7.33
CA ILE A 219 -6.27 -42.74 -5.96
C ILE A 219 -7.51 -41.85 -5.75
N ASN A 220 -8.44 -41.84 -6.72
CA ASN A 220 -9.70 -41.07 -6.70
C ASN A 220 -9.52 -39.58 -6.37
N PHE A 221 -8.44 -38.97 -6.83
CA PHE A 221 -8.19 -37.54 -6.66
C PHE A 221 -8.91 -36.71 -7.74
N ASN A 222 -9.71 -35.73 -7.30
CA ASN A 222 -10.42 -34.80 -8.17
C ASN A 222 -10.57 -33.43 -7.48
N PRO A 223 -9.68 -32.46 -7.73
CA PRO A 223 -9.68 -31.15 -7.06
C PRO A 223 -10.73 -30.16 -7.62
N GLY A 224 -11.45 -30.51 -8.68
CA GLY A 224 -12.20 -29.54 -9.48
C GLY A 224 -11.26 -28.67 -10.30
N ASP A 225 -11.60 -27.40 -10.53
CA ASP A 225 -10.76 -26.52 -11.34
C ASP A 225 -9.47 -26.11 -10.63
N VAL A 226 -8.32 -26.23 -11.31
CA VAL A 226 -6.99 -25.97 -10.74
C VAL A 226 -6.16 -25.02 -11.61
N ARG A 227 -5.19 -24.35 -11.00
CA ARG A 227 -4.14 -23.56 -11.69
C ARG A 227 -2.83 -24.33 -11.79
N GLY A 228 -2.56 -25.17 -10.80
CA GLY A 228 -1.31 -25.91 -10.72
C GLY A 228 -1.27 -27.18 -11.56
N SER A 229 -0.07 -27.72 -11.70
CA SER A 229 0.18 -29.07 -12.21
C SER A 229 0.68 -29.95 -11.06
N TYR A 230 0.22 -31.20 -11.01
CA TYR A 230 0.53 -32.14 -9.94
C TYR A 230 1.09 -33.43 -10.53
N MET A 231 2.11 -34.00 -9.89
CA MET A 231 2.66 -35.31 -10.26
C MET A 231 3.03 -36.10 -9.02
N VAL A 232 3.07 -37.42 -9.15
CA VAL A 232 3.52 -38.33 -8.09
C VAL A 232 4.57 -39.27 -8.67
N SER A 233 5.77 -39.22 -8.10
CA SER A 233 6.79 -40.24 -8.32
C SER A 233 6.81 -41.21 -7.13
N THR A 234 7.11 -42.47 -7.40
CA THR A 234 7.05 -43.53 -6.38
C THR A 234 8.33 -44.35 -6.35
N THR A 235 8.58 -44.91 -5.19
CA THR A 235 9.55 -45.97 -4.92
C THR A 235 8.79 -47.11 -4.22
N GLN A 236 9.47 -48.21 -3.89
CA GLN A 236 8.81 -49.31 -3.19
C GLN A 236 8.27 -48.90 -1.81
N SER A 237 8.92 -47.97 -1.11
CA SER A 237 8.60 -47.65 0.29
C SER A 237 8.18 -46.20 0.53
N ASN A 238 8.10 -45.39 -0.53
CA ASN A 238 7.79 -43.96 -0.42
C ASN A 238 7.23 -43.39 -1.72
N PHE A 239 6.62 -42.20 -1.63
CA PHE A 239 6.24 -41.38 -2.76
C PHE A 239 6.69 -39.93 -2.57
N THR A 240 6.83 -39.22 -3.68
CA THR A 240 7.05 -37.77 -3.72
C THR A 240 5.96 -37.16 -4.61
N ALA A 241 5.07 -36.40 -3.99
CA ALA A 241 4.06 -35.62 -4.68
C ALA A 241 4.60 -34.20 -4.90
N THR A 242 4.68 -33.78 -6.16
CA THR A 242 5.16 -32.46 -6.56
C THR A 242 4.01 -31.66 -7.14
N GLY A 243 3.85 -30.42 -6.69
CA GLY A 243 2.88 -29.46 -7.22
C GLY A 243 3.60 -28.20 -7.66
N ILE A 244 3.29 -27.70 -8.86
CA ILE A 244 3.87 -26.48 -9.41
C ILE A 244 2.80 -25.46 -9.80
N SER A 245 3.10 -24.16 -9.70
CA SER A 245 2.25 -23.07 -10.20
C SER A 245 3.07 -21.96 -10.88
N ASP A 246 2.40 -21.22 -11.78
CA ASP A 246 2.86 -20.00 -12.46
C ASP A 246 1.72 -18.97 -12.42
N VAL A 247 1.45 -18.42 -11.24
CA VAL A 247 0.26 -17.58 -11.02
C VAL A 247 0.48 -16.11 -11.42
N ASP A 248 1.74 -15.68 -11.56
CA ASP A 248 2.06 -14.36 -12.10
C ASP A 248 2.34 -14.39 -13.62
N GLY A 249 2.78 -15.52 -14.17
CA GLY A 249 2.98 -15.73 -15.60
C GLY A 249 4.39 -15.37 -16.08
N ASP A 250 5.39 -15.41 -15.21
CA ASP A 250 6.77 -15.07 -15.55
C ASP A 250 7.60 -16.28 -16.03
N GLY A 251 7.02 -17.48 -15.98
CA GLY A 251 7.66 -18.74 -16.39
C GLY A 251 8.55 -19.37 -15.32
N VAL A 252 8.60 -18.82 -14.10
CA VAL A 252 9.32 -19.37 -12.95
C VAL A 252 8.33 -20.03 -12.01
N TYR A 253 8.43 -21.35 -11.87
CA TYR A 253 7.41 -22.10 -11.13
C TYR A 253 7.60 -22.13 -9.63
N ALA A 254 6.58 -21.74 -8.88
CA ALA A 254 6.54 -22.03 -7.45
C ALA A 254 6.35 -23.53 -7.26
N THR A 255 7.30 -24.18 -6.58
CA THR A 255 7.33 -25.65 -6.46
C THR A 255 7.14 -26.09 -5.01
N TYR A 256 6.15 -26.95 -4.78
CA TYR A 256 5.89 -27.59 -3.51
C TYR A 256 6.15 -29.09 -3.62
N ILE A 257 6.68 -29.68 -2.54
CA ILE A 257 6.87 -31.13 -2.42
C ILE A 257 6.21 -31.63 -1.14
N ALA A 258 5.55 -32.78 -1.23
CA ALA A 258 5.07 -33.57 -0.12
C ALA A 258 5.54 -35.03 -0.26
N THR A 259 5.75 -35.71 0.86
CA THR A 259 6.15 -37.13 0.90
C THR A 259 5.26 -37.91 1.88
N LYS A 260 5.49 -39.22 2.03
CA LYS A 260 4.83 -40.02 3.08
C LYS A 260 4.97 -39.36 4.46
N SER A 261 6.16 -38.91 4.82
CA SER A 261 6.48 -38.36 6.15
C SER A 261 6.32 -36.85 6.28
N THR A 262 6.32 -36.11 5.17
CA THR A 262 6.43 -34.65 5.19
C THR A 262 5.21 -34.00 4.55
N ASN A 263 4.61 -33.05 5.27
CA ASN A 263 3.56 -32.18 4.72
C ASN A 263 4.11 -31.32 3.56
N PRO A 264 3.24 -30.74 2.71
CA PRO A 264 3.71 -29.90 1.61
C PRO A 264 4.59 -28.75 2.08
N THR A 265 5.80 -28.66 1.53
CA THR A 265 6.77 -27.60 1.78
C THR A 265 7.11 -26.90 0.47
N LEU A 266 7.18 -25.56 0.51
CA LEU A 266 7.67 -24.74 -0.61
C LEU A 266 9.18 -24.94 -0.75
N ILE A 267 9.66 -25.19 -1.97
CA ILE A 267 11.08 -25.47 -2.26
C ILE A 267 11.74 -24.30 -3.00
N THR A 268 10.94 -23.48 -3.71
CA THR A 268 11.41 -22.26 -4.37
C THR A 268 11.40 -21.05 -3.43
N PRO A 269 12.03 -19.93 -3.82
CA PRO A 269 11.97 -18.69 -3.04
C PRO A 269 10.52 -18.23 -2.74
N PRO A 270 10.27 -17.58 -1.59
CA PRO A 270 8.92 -17.16 -1.19
C PRO A 270 8.22 -16.17 -2.14
N ASP A 271 8.99 -15.49 -2.99
CA ASP A 271 8.58 -14.49 -3.98
C ASP A 271 8.35 -15.06 -5.39
N VAL A 272 8.47 -16.38 -5.58
CA VAL A 272 8.09 -17.07 -6.82
C VAL A 272 6.64 -17.56 -6.72
N TYR A 273 5.81 -17.31 -7.73
CA TYR A 273 4.35 -17.45 -7.63
C TYR A 273 3.74 -18.43 -8.63
#